data_AF-A0ABD3UE36-F1
#
_entry.id   AF-A0ABD3UE36-F1
#
_cell.length_a   1.000
_cell.length_b   1.000
_cell.length_c   1.000
_cell.angle_alpha   90.00
_cell.angle_beta   90.00
_cell.angle_gamma   90.00
#
_symmetry.space_group_name_H-M   'P 1'
#
loop_
_entity.id
_entity.type
_entity.pdbx_description
1 polymer ?
#
loop_
_entity_poly.entity_id
_entity_poly.type
_entity_poly.pdbx_seq_one_letter_code
_entity_poly.pdbx_strand_id
1 'polypeptide(L)'
;VETSFRLSFPTLNLTYGPDLASNTSGRFINHAQLFCNDVENLMNNHKDKFPNFKECVVKNFTDNPTRVEWDVVFNDTVPPNTPYLVQELLFKDLPRMQYENSLGVVIGDLIFYDNYTYTDVVFTKEVLNLTKTGDLFNSSTLEFRKKSDLLCND
;
A
#
# COMPACT_ATOMS: atom_id res chain seq x y z
N VAL A 1 15.15 21.39 -14.89
CA VAL A 1 15.36 21.82 -13.48
C VAL A 1 14.69 20.75 -12.64
N GLU A 2 15.42 20.06 -11.78
CA GLU A 2 14.82 18.96 -11.02
C GLU A 2 14.01 19.49 -9.83
N THR A 3 12.85 18.89 -9.61
CA THR A 3 12.02 19.13 -8.42
C THR A 3 11.95 17.85 -7.60
N SER A 4 12.13 17.97 -6.29
CA SER A 4 12.07 16.84 -5.36
C SER A 4 11.17 17.19 -4.18
N PHE A 5 10.35 16.22 -3.74
CA PHE A 5 9.57 16.33 -2.51
C PHE A 5 9.93 15.18 -1.56
N ARG A 6 10.21 15.52 -0.30
CA ARG A 6 10.42 14.56 0.78
C ARG A 6 9.08 14.13 1.37
N LEU A 7 8.84 12.82 1.40
CA LEU A 7 7.70 12.18 2.03
C LEU A 7 8.19 11.30 3.19
N SER A 8 7.37 11.14 4.23
CA SER A 8 7.71 10.33 5.40
C SER A 8 6.49 9.64 5.98
N PHE A 9 6.48 8.31 5.93
CA PHE A 9 5.36 7.49 6.41
C PHE A 9 5.81 6.48 7.47
N PRO A 10 5.03 6.32 8.56
CA PRO A 10 5.27 5.24 9.52
C PRO A 10 4.92 3.88 8.91
N THR A 11 5.72 2.88 9.24
CA THR A 11 5.48 1.48 8.89
C THR A 11 5.09 0.67 10.12
N LEU A 12 4.21 -0.31 9.93
CA LEU A 12 3.63 -1.15 10.97
C LEU A 12 4.40 -2.46 11.19
N ASN A 13 5.07 -2.96 10.15
CA ASN A 13 5.67 -4.30 10.13
C ASN A 13 7.21 -4.29 10.11
N LEU A 14 7.84 -3.12 10.30
CA LEU A 14 9.29 -2.99 10.34
C LEU A 14 9.75 -2.50 11.72
N THR A 15 10.60 -3.30 12.38
CA THR A 15 11.32 -2.85 13.57
C THR A 15 12.66 -2.25 13.18
N TYR A 16 12.89 -1.00 13.58
CA TYR A 16 14.16 -0.32 13.39
C TYR A 16 15.33 -1.08 14.02
N GLY A 17 16.49 -1.04 13.37
CA GLY A 17 17.72 -1.65 13.88
C GLY A 17 18.96 -1.01 13.24
N PRO A 18 20.17 -1.30 13.75
CA PRO A 18 21.41 -0.66 13.29
C PRO A 18 21.65 -0.78 11.77
N ASP A 19 21.23 -1.90 11.16
CA ASP A 19 21.35 -2.08 9.70
C ASP A 19 20.50 -1.07 8.93
N LEU A 20 19.32 -0.71 9.44
CA LEU A 20 18.44 0.30 8.81
C LEU A 20 18.97 1.73 8.99
N ALA A 21 19.92 1.95 9.91
CA ALA A 21 20.59 3.23 10.08
C ALA A 21 21.64 3.49 8.98
N SER A 22 22.10 2.44 8.28
CA SER A 22 23.14 2.51 7.28
C SER A 22 22.58 2.24 5.88
N ASN A 23 22.67 3.25 5.00
CA ASN A 23 22.21 3.15 3.63
C ASN A 23 23.02 2.18 2.76
N THR A 24 24.16 1.68 3.25
CA THR A 24 24.96 0.66 2.58
C THR A 24 24.71 -0.75 3.12
N SER A 25 23.83 -0.92 4.12
CA SER A 25 23.52 -2.25 4.63
C SER A 25 22.63 -3.01 3.66
N GLY A 26 22.77 -4.34 3.63
CA GLY A 26 21.91 -5.18 2.80
C GLY A 26 20.42 -5.05 3.15
N ARG A 27 20.10 -4.88 4.44
CA ARG A 27 18.71 -4.73 4.91
C ARG A 27 18.11 -3.40 4.44
N PHE A 28 18.85 -2.29 4.54
CA PHE A 28 18.42 -1.00 4.02
C PHE A 28 18.18 -1.09 2.52
N ILE A 29 19.17 -1.58 1.78
CA ILE A 29 19.14 -1.65 0.32
C ILE A 29 17.94 -2.48 -0.14
N ASN A 30 17.69 -3.64 0.50
CA ASN A 30 16.58 -4.50 0.16
C ASN A 30 15.22 -3.80 0.32
N HIS A 31 14.95 -3.21 1.50
CA HIS A 31 13.68 -2.49 1.72
C HIS A 31 13.55 -1.27 0.80
N ALA A 32 14.63 -0.52 0.59
CA ALA A 32 14.63 0.65 -0.28
C ALA A 32 14.30 0.28 -1.74
N GLN A 33 14.88 -0.81 -2.24
CA GLN A 33 14.63 -1.30 -3.60
C GLN A 33 13.19 -1.80 -3.75
N LEU A 34 12.71 -2.63 -2.83
CA LEU A 34 11.34 -3.14 -2.89
C LEU A 34 10.32 -2.00 -2.81
N PHE A 35 10.53 -1.05 -1.90
CA PHE A 35 9.68 0.13 -1.78
C PHE A 35 9.67 0.96 -3.07
N CYS A 36 10.84 1.33 -3.60
CA CYS A 36 10.90 2.18 -4.79
C CYS A 36 10.43 1.47 -6.06
N ASN A 37 10.61 0.15 -6.19
CA ASN A 37 10.08 -0.60 -7.32
C ASN A 37 8.55 -0.46 -7.42
N ASP A 38 7.83 -0.57 -6.30
CA ASP A 38 6.38 -0.43 -6.29
C ASP A 38 5.93 1.00 -6.57
N VAL A 39 6.61 2.00 -5.99
CA VAL A 39 6.35 3.42 -6.28
C VAL A 39 6.58 3.70 -7.76
N GLU A 40 7.70 3.25 -8.33
CA GLU A 40 8.03 3.46 -9.74
C GLU A 40 7.03 2.77 -10.66
N ASN A 41 6.61 1.55 -10.34
CA ASN A 41 5.54 0.86 -11.08
C ASN A 41 4.24 1.64 -11.05
N LEU A 42 3.83 2.14 -9.87
CA LEU A 42 2.66 2.99 -9.72
C LEU A 42 2.77 4.26 -10.57
N MET A 43 3.87 5.01 -10.44
CA MET A 43 4.08 6.24 -11.19
C MET A 43 4.10 5.99 -12.71
N ASN A 44 4.66 4.86 -13.15
CA ASN A 44 4.66 4.45 -14.55
C ASN A 44 3.24 4.10 -15.07
N ASN A 45 2.38 3.54 -14.23
CA ASN A 45 0.97 3.29 -14.56
C ASN A 45 0.15 4.58 -14.65
N HIS A 46 0.64 5.68 -14.06
CA HIS A 46 0.01 7.00 -14.06
C HIS A 46 0.85 8.06 -14.78
N LYS A 47 1.52 7.69 -15.88
CA LYS A 47 2.29 8.61 -16.73
C LYS A 47 1.49 9.77 -17.28
N ASP A 48 0.17 9.64 -17.40
CA ASP A 48 -0.73 10.74 -17.77
C ASP A 48 -0.75 11.86 -16.71
N LYS A 49 -0.62 11.50 -15.43
CA LYS A 49 -0.58 12.45 -14.30
C LYS A 49 0.84 12.89 -13.94
N PHE A 50 1.81 11.99 -14.10
CA PHE A 50 3.20 12.20 -13.69
C PHE A 50 4.18 11.94 -14.85
N PRO A 51 4.04 12.63 -16.01
CA PRO A 51 4.82 12.33 -17.23
C PRO A 51 6.33 12.53 -17.06
N ASN A 52 6.70 13.37 -16.11
CA ASN A 52 8.05 13.83 -15.81
C ASN A 52 8.58 13.25 -14.48
N PHE A 53 7.93 12.22 -13.93
CA PHE A 53 8.50 11.42 -12.85
C PHE A 53 9.85 10.83 -13.29
N LYS A 54 10.84 10.93 -12.41
CA LYS A 54 12.23 10.53 -12.67
C LYS A 54 12.60 9.29 -11.88
N GLU A 55 12.47 9.35 -10.56
CA GLU A 55 12.94 8.30 -9.65
C GLU A 55 12.29 8.41 -8.27
N CYS A 56 12.27 7.27 -7.57
CA CYS A 56 12.05 7.19 -6.14
C CYS A 56 13.40 7.00 -5.43
N VAL A 57 13.63 7.73 -4.33
CA VAL A 57 14.87 7.57 -3.56
C VAL A 57 14.57 7.48 -2.07
N VAL A 58 14.68 6.29 -1.48
CA VAL A 58 14.66 6.14 -0.02
C VAL A 58 15.92 6.78 0.57
N LYS A 59 15.73 7.73 1.47
CA LYS A 59 16.80 8.52 2.08
C LYS A 59 17.21 7.97 3.43
N ASN A 60 16.24 7.58 4.25
CA ASN A 60 16.49 7.03 5.57
C ASN A 60 15.34 6.16 6.06
N PHE A 61 15.66 5.25 6.96
CA PHE A 61 14.70 4.74 7.94
C PHE A 61 14.96 5.44 9.26
N THR A 62 13.91 5.85 9.97
CA THR A 62 14.04 6.50 11.29
C THR A 62 13.44 5.63 12.37
N ASP A 63 13.81 5.86 13.63
CA ASP A 63 13.25 5.18 14.80
C ASP A 63 12.15 6.01 15.49
N ASN A 64 11.30 5.36 16.29
CA ASN A 64 10.27 5.93 17.17
C ASN A 64 9.22 6.87 16.51
N PRO A 65 8.22 6.35 15.78
CA PRO A 65 8.08 4.97 15.29
C PRO A 65 9.01 4.71 14.10
N THR A 66 9.10 3.46 13.64
CA THR A 66 9.84 3.17 12.41
C THR A 66 9.15 3.84 11.22
N ARG A 67 9.88 4.69 10.48
CA ARG A 67 9.38 5.40 9.29
C ARG A 67 10.31 5.24 8.11
N VAL A 68 9.76 5.39 6.91
CA VAL A 68 10.52 5.52 5.67
C VAL A 68 10.49 6.97 5.23
N GLU A 69 11.66 7.60 5.15
CA GLU A 69 11.84 8.91 4.52
C GLU A 69 12.36 8.73 3.11
N TRP A 70 11.69 9.32 2.14
CA TRP A 70 12.01 9.13 0.74
C TRP A 70 11.68 10.37 -0.09
N ASP A 71 12.38 10.52 -1.20
CA ASP A 71 12.17 11.59 -2.17
C ASP A 71 11.46 11.04 -3.40
N VAL A 72 10.44 11.76 -3.86
CA VAL A 72 9.87 11.63 -5.20
C VAL A 72 10.47 12.72 -6.08
N VAL A 73 11.15 12.33 -7.16
CA VAL A 73 11.94 13.25 -7.99
C VAL A 73 11.31 13.38 -9.38
N PHE A 74 11.29 14.60 -9.91
CA PHE A 74 10.78 14.93 -11.24
C PHE A 74 11.83 15.72 -12.04
N ASN A 75 11.88 15.49 -13.36
CA ASN A 75 12.85 16.14 -14.26
C ASN A 75 12.60 17.64 -14.49
N ASP A 76 11.42 18.14 -14.11
CA ASP A 76 10.97 19.52 -14.32
C ASP A 76 10.28 20.10 -13.08
N THR A 77 9.95 21.39 -13.17
CA THR A 77 9.05 22.04 -12.21
C THR A 77 7.66 21.43 -12.30
N VAL A 78 7.14 20.97 -11.17
CA VAL A 78 5.79 20.42 -11.04
C VAL A 78 4.96 21.25 -10.06
N PRO A 79 3.62 21.19 -10.12
CA PRO A 79 2.75 21.93 -9.21
C PRO A 79 3.07 21.66 -7.72
N PRO A 80 2.97 22.66 -6.82
CA PRO A 80 3.26 22.47 -5.39
C PRO A 80 2.39 21.43 -4.68
N ASN A 81 1.21 21.09 -5.21
CA ASN A 81 0.31 20.06 -4.69
C ASN A 81 0.65 18.63 -5.15
N THR A 82 1.67 18.46 -6.00
CA THR A 82 2.14 17.14 -6.46
C THR A 82 2.37 16.12 -5.34
N PRO A 83 3.04 16.42 -4.21
CA PRO A 83 3.21 15.44 -3.13
C PRO A 83 1.90 14.91 -2.55
N TYR A 84 0.85 15.75 -2.48
CA TYR A 84 -0.48 15.32 -2.05
C TYR A 84 -1.12 14.36 -3.06
N LEU A 85 -0.99 14.64 -4.36
CA LEU A 85 -1.51 13.77 -5.42
C LEU A 85 -0.79 12.41 -5.45
N VAL A 86 0.54 12.41 -5.23
CA VAL A 86 1.32 11.18 -5.10
C VAL A 86 0.85 10.38 -3.89
N GLN A 87 0.68 11.04 -2.74
CA GLN A 87 0.16 10.39 -1.54
C GLN A 87 -1.23 9.80 -1.76
N GLU A 88 -2.17 10.58 -2.31
CA GLU A 88 -3.52 10.11 -2.62
C GLU A 88 -3.49 8.87 -3.51
N LEU A 89 -2.63 8.87 -4.53
CA LEU A 89 -2.48 7.74 -5.44
C LEU A 89 -1.96 6.49 -4.72
N LEU A 90 -0.92 6.63 -3.89
CA LEU A 90 -0.38 5.52 -3.10
C LEU A 90 -1.46 4.87 -2.24
N PHE A 91 -2.26 5.66 -1.51
CA PHE A 91 -3.29 5.13 -0.61
C PHE A 91 -4.57 4.65 -1.31
N LYS A 92 -4.75 5.01 -2.58
CA LYS A 92 -5.92 4.62 -3.37
C LYS A 92 -5.69 3.36 -4.20
N ASP A 93 -4.54 3.28 -4.87
CA ASP A 93 -4.32 2.33 -5.96
C ASP A 93 -3.40 1.16 -5.55
N LEU A 94 -2.68 1.28 -4.43
CA LEU A 94 -1.89 0.16 -3.91
C LEU A 94 -2.72 -0.78 -3.01
N PRO A 95 -2.34 -2.06 -2.92
CA PRO A 95 -3.06 -3.05 -2.12
C PRO A 95 -3.16 -2.65 -0.65
N ARG A 96 -4.34 -2.87 -0.08
CA ARG A 96 -4.56 -2.72 1.36
C ARG A 96 -4.45 -4.07 2.06
N MET A 97 -3.88 -4.07 3.26
CA MET A 97 -3.72 -5.25 4.08
C MET A 97 -4.11 -4.93 5.52
N GLN A 98 -4.86 -5.85 6.15
CA GLN A 98 -5.06 -5.81 7.58
C GLN A 98 -3.77 -6.24 8.29
N TYR A 99 -3.29 -5.42 9.20
CA TYR A 99 -2.16 -5.72 10.07
C TYR A 99 -2.56 -5.47 11.52
N GLU A 100 -2.69 -6.56 12.28
CA GLU A 100 -3.29 -6.54 13.62
C GLU A 100 -4.68 -5.87 13.60
N ASN A 101 -4.82 -4.75 14.31
CA ASN A 101 -6.06 -3.97 14.42
C ASN A 101 -6.08 -2.74 13.49
N SER A 102 -5.15 -2.66 12.53
CA SER A 102 -5.01 -1.52 11.62
C SER A 102 -5.18 -1.96 10.16
N LEU A 103 -5.72 -1.06 9.33
CA LEU A 103 -5.64 -1.17 7.89
C LEU A 103 -4.40 -0.41 7.42
N GLY A 104 -3.58 -1.04 6.58
CA GLY A 104 -2.43 -0.39 6.00
C GLY A 104 -2.34 -0.61 4.50
N VAL A 105 -1.49 0.18 3.86
CA VAL A 105 -1.17 0.07 2.43
C VAL A 105 0.17 -0.61 2.29
N VAL A 106 0.24 -1.61 1.42
CA VAL A 106 1.47 -2.35 1.13
C VAL A 106 2.25 -1.62 0.05
N ILE A 107 3.50 -1.26 0.35
CA ILE A 107 4.45 -0.68 -0.62
C ILE A 107 5.79 -1.40 -0.45
N GLY A 108 6.19 -2.14 -1.46
CA GLY A 108 7.28 -3.11 -1.37
C GLY A 108 6.92 -4.21 -0.38
N ASP A 109 7.75 -4.40 0.64
CA ASP A 109 7.53 -5.34 1.73
C ASP A 109 7.02 -4.67 3.03
N LEU A 110 6.68 -3.38 2.96
CA LEU A 110 6.31 -2.57 4.12
C LEU A 110 4.82 -2.22 4.13
N ILE A 111 4.24 -2.22 5.32
CA ILE A 111 2.83 -1.86 5.55
C ILE A 111 2.78 -0.49 6.18
N PHE A 112 2.20 0.48 5.48
CA PHE A 112 2.08 1.86 5.93
C PHE A 112 0.72 2.11 6.57
N TYR A 113 0.71 2.79 7.72
CA TYR A 113 -0.54 3.11 8.42
C TYR A 113 -1.42 4.00 7.56
N ASP A 114 -2.61 3.51 7.22
CA ASP A 114 -3.68 4.28 6.60
C ASP A 114 -4.64 4.65 7.74
N ASN A 115 -4.83 5.96 8.02
CA ASN A 115 -5.48 6.53 9.23
C ASN A 115 -6.95 6.11 9.50
N TYR A 116 -7.42 5.00 8.94
CA TYR A 116 -8.75 4.45 9.12
C TYR A 116 -8.75 3.39 10.23
N THR A 117 -9.58 3.59 11.26
CA THR A 117 -9.97 2.50 12.17
C THR A 117 -10.92 1.58 11.40
N TYR A 118 -10.48 0.35 11.14
CA TYR A 118 -11.34 -0.65 10.53
C TYR A 118 -12.53 -0.93 11.44
N THR A 119 -13.73 -0.87 10.88
CA THR A 119 -14.95 -1.35 11.53
C THR A 119 -15.48 -2.48 10.67
N ASP A 120 -15.72 -3.64 11.28
CA ASP A 120 -16.43 -4.73 10.61
C ASP A 120 -17.84 -4.25 10.27
N VAL A 121 -18.03 -3.85 9.02
CA VAL A 121 -19.36 -3.55 8.49
C VAL A 121 -19.86 -4.84 7.84
N VAL A 122 -20.87 -5.46 8.46
CA VAL A 122 -21.57 -6.59 7.86
C VAL A 122 -22.35 -6.09 6.66
N PHE A 123 -21.80 -6.27 5.47
CA PHE A 123 -22.50 -6.00 4.22
C PHE A 123 -23.49 -7.12 3.93
N THR A 124 -24.78 -6.83 4.13
CA THR A 124 -25.84 -7.71 3.67
C THR A 124 -26.15 -7.37 2.22
N LYS A 125 -25.76 -8.24 1.29
CA LYS A 125 -26.20 -8.17 -0.12
C LYS A 125 -27.20 -9.29 -0.40
N GLU A 126 -28.31 -8.94 -1.04
CA GLU A 126 -29.25 -9.94 -1.55
C GLU A 126 -28.71 -10.54 -2.85
N VAL A 127 -28.51 -11.85 -2.87
CA VAL A 127 -28.16 -12.57 -4.09
C VAL A 127 -29.44 -12.92 -4.84
N LEU A 128 -29.80 -12.11 -5.83
CA LEU A 128 -31.08 -12.22 -6.56
C LEU A 128 -31.19 -13.50 -7.41
N ASN A 129 -30.07 -14.09 -7.82
CA ASN A 129 -30.03 -15.27 -8.68
C ASN A 129 -29.61 -16.55 -7.95
N LEU A 130 -29.93 -16.65 -6.66
CA LEU A 130 -29.63 -17.82 -5.84
C LEU A 130 -30.93 -18.38 -5.27
N THR A 131 -31.32 -19.57 -5.71
CA THR A 131 -32.44 -20.30 -5.11
C THR A 131 -32.03 -20.74 -3.71
N LYS A 132 -32.81 -20.35 -2.70
CA LYS A 132 -32.54 -20.71 -1.31
C LYS A 132 -32.68 -22.23 -1.12
N THR A 133 -31.58 -22.92 -0.84
CA THR A 133 -31.54 -24.33 -0.45
C THR A 133 -31.19 -24.44 1.04
N GLY A 134 -31.56 -25.56 1.68
CA GLY A 134 -31.18 -25.81 3.09
C GLY A 134 -29.66 -25.82 3.29
N ASP A 135 -28.92 -26.26 2.28
CA ASP A 135 -27.46 -26.41 2.34
C ASP A 135 -26.73 -25.06 2.39
N LEU A 136 -27.32 -23.99 1.83
CA LEU A 136 -26.80 -22.63 1.89
C LEU A 136 -26.87 -21.98 3.27
N PHE A 137 -27.55 -22.60 4.24
CA PHE A 137 -27.54 -22.12 5.63
C PHE A 137 -26.46 -22.78 6.49
N ASN A 138 -25.73 -23.75 5.95
CA ASN A 138 -24.73 -24.49 6.69
C ASN A 138 -23.37 -24.35 6.00
N SER A 139 -22.46 -23.64 6.66
CA SER A 139 -21.12 -23.34 6.16
C SER A 139 -20.25 -24.60 5.93
N SER A 140 -20.62 -25.73 6.51
CA SER A 140 -19.94 -27.01 6.30
C SER A 140 -20.36 -27.74 5.03
N THR A 141 -21.42 -27.31 4.35
CA THR A 141 -21.85 -27.98 3.10
C THR A 141 -20.93 -27.65 1.94
N LEU A 142 -20.88 -28.54 0.95
CA LEU A 142 -20.12 -28.30 -0.26
C LEU A 142 -20.73 -27.16 -1.09
N GLU A 143 -22.07 -27.05 -1.11
CA GLU A 143 -22.77 -26.02 -1.86
C GLU A 143 -22.48 -24.62 -1.30
N PHE A 144 -22.51 -24.44 0.02
CA PHE A 144 -22.12 -23.18 0.66
C PHE A 144 -20.68 -22.78 0.29
N ARG A 145 -19.73 -23.71 0.46
CA ARG A 145 -18.30 -23.43 0.19
C ARG A 145 -18.07 -23.02 -1.26
N LYS A 146 -18.61 -23.78 -2.23
CA LYS A 146 -18.51 -23.45 -3.65
C LYS A 146 -19.06 -22.05 -3.98
N LYS A 147 -20.17 -21.65 -3.35
CA LYS A 147 -20.77 -20.33 -3.59
C LYS A 147 -20.02 -19.21 -2.88
N SER A 148 -19.51 -19.45 -1.68
CA SER A 148 -18.65 -18.51 -0.95
C SER A 148 -17.37 -18.22 -1.73
N ASP A 149 -16.71 -19.26 -2.24
CA ASP A 149 -15.48 -19.10 -3.02
C ASP A 149 -15.72 -18.27 -4.28
N LEU A 150 -16.87 -18.43 -4.96
CA LEU A 150 -17.23 -17.62 -6.13
C LEU A 150 -17.52 -16.15 -5.80
N LEU A 151 -17.89 -15.81 -4.56
CA LEU A 151 -18.22 -14.45 -4.15
C LEU A 151 -17.04 -13.71 -3.52
N CYS A 152 -16.02 -14.44 -3.07
CA CYS A 152 -14.85 -13.88 -2.38
C CYS A 152 -13.56 -13.92 -3.22
N ASN A 153 -13.60 -14.51 -4.41
CA ASN A 153 -12.50 -14.46 -5.37
C ASN A 153 -12.80 -13.39 -6.44
N ASP A 154 -12.46 -12.13 -6.13
CA ASP A 154 -12.22 -11.06 -7.10
C ASP A 154 -10.78 -10.56 -6.91
#